data_AF-R6KGU0-F1
#
_entry.id   AF-R6KGU0-F1
#
_cell.length_a   1.000
_cell.length_b   1.000
_cell.length_c   1.000
_cell.angle_alpha   90.00
_cell.angle_beta   90.00
_cell.angle_gamma   90.00
#
_symmetry.space_group_name_H-M   'P 1'
#
loop_
_entity.id
_entity.type
_entity.pdbx_description
1 polymer ?
#
loop_
_entity_poly.entity_id
_entity_poly.type
_entity_poly.pdbx_seq_one_letter_code
_entity_poly.pdbx_strand_id
1 'polypeptide(L)'
;MARGVRKTPLEKLQIELTEVQATINQYESCLETMREKEKSIQSQIELEEFKELKSMLDDQGMTMEDIKELVSTQNEIQQSA
;
A
#
# COMPACT_ATOMS: atom_id res chain seq x y z
N MET A 1 8.59 -40.87 -39.76
CA MET A 1 8.17 -39.94 -38.68
C MET A 1 9.40 -39.59 -37.88
N ALA A 2 9.79 -38.31 -37.83
CA ALA A 2 10.96 -37.87 -37.08
C ALA A 2 10.77 -38.23 -35.60
N ARG A 3 11.58 -39.17 -35.10
CA ARG A 3 11.63 -39.47 -33.67
C ARG A 3 12.23 -38.24 -33.01
N GLY A 4 11.42 -37.49 -32.25
CA GLY A 4 11.87 -36.30 -31.55
C GLY A 4 13.13 -36.60 -30.74
N VAL A 5 14.16 -35.77 -30.91
CA VAL A 5 15.42 -35.87 -30.17
C VAL A 5 15.08 -35.75 -28.68
N ARG A 6 15.43 -36.77 -27.89
CA ARG A 6 15.21 -36.74 -26.44
C ARG A 6 16.07 -35.63 -25.86
N LYS A 7 15.42 -34.67 -25.19
CA LYS A 7 16.13 -33.61 -24.46
C LYS A 7 17.07 -34.21 -23.43
N THR A 8 18.29 -33.70 -23.37
CA THR A 8 19.29 -34.09 -22.38
C THR A 8 18.84 -33.67 -20.96
N PRO A 9 19.37 -34.29 -19.89
CA PRO A 9 19.07 -33.86 -18.54
C PRO A 9 19.36 -32.36 -18.30
N LEU A 10 20.43 -31.84 -18.90
CA LEU A 10 20.80 -30.43 -18.81
C LEU A 10 19.74 -29.52 -19.47
N GLU A 11 19.27 -29.88 -20.67
CA GLU A 11 18.22 -29.11 -21.36
C GLU A 11 16.91 -29.08 -20.57
N LYS A 12 16.56 -30.17 -19.87
CA LYS A 12 15.38 -30.21 -18.98
C LYS A 12 15.55 -29.25 -17.80
N LEU A 13 16.71 -29.26 -17.14
CA LEU A 13 17.00 -28.36 -16.03
C LEU A 13 17.03 -26.89 -16.47
N GLN A 14 17.53 -26.60 -17.67
CA GLN A 14 17.50 -25.24 -18.21
C GLN A 14 16.07 -24.77 -18.49
N ILE A 15 15.20 -25.64 -19.00
CA ILE A 15 13.78 -25.30 -19.22
C ILE A 15 13.10 -25.03 -17.88
N GLU A 16 13.27 -25.91 -16.90
CA GLU A 16 12.71 -25.74 -15.56
C GLU A 16 13.19 -24.43 -14.93
N LEU A 17 14.49 -24.11 -15.06
CA LEU A 17 15.04 -22.84 -14.59
C LEU A 17 14.36 -21.65 -15.27
N THR A 18 14.17 -21.69 -16.60
CA THR A 18 13.50 -20.59 -17.31
C THR A 18 12.04 -20.43 -16.92
N GLU A 19 11.33 -21.53 -16.67
CA GLU A 19 9.94 -21.52 -16.20
C GLU A 19 9.84 -20.92 -14.79
N VAL A 20 10.75 -21.30 -13.89
CA VAL A 20 10.83 -20.74 -12.54
C VAL A 20 11.15 -19.24 -12.59
N GLN A 21 12.11 -18.82 -13.42
CA GLN A 21 12.45 -17.40 -13.59
C GLN A 21 11.28 -16.58 -14.14
N ALA A 22 10.56 -17.10 -15.15
CA ALA A 22 9.37 -16.44 -15.67
C ALA A 22 8.28 -16.29 -14.60
N THR A 23 8.10 -17.33 -13.79
CA THR A 23 7.15 -17.34 -12.67
C THR A 23 7.53 -16.31 -11.60
N ILE A 24 8.82 -16.21 -11.25
CA ILE A 24 9.34 -15.19 -10.33
C ILE A 24 9.00 -13.80 -10.85
N ASN A 25 9.34 -13.49 -12.10
CA ASN A 25 9.08 -12.18 -12.69
C ASN A 25 7.60 -11.82 -12.68
N GLN A 26 6.72 -12.80 -12.97
CA GLN A 26 5.27 -12.60 -12.92
C GLN A 26 4.80 -12.26 -11.49
N TYR A 27 5.31 -12.97 -10.48
CA TYR A 27 4.96 -12.67 -9.09
C TYR A 27 5.51 -11.32 -8.63
N GLU A 28 6.70 -10.92 -9.07
CA GLU A 28 7.26 -9.60 -8.79
C GLU A 28 6.37 -8.48 -9.35
N SER A 29 5.92 -8.59 -10.61
CA SER A 29 4.97 -7.62 -11.19
C SER A 29 3.63 -7.58 -10.43
N CYS A 30 3.15 -8.76 -10.00
CA CYS A 30 1.94 -8.85 -9.17
C CYS A 30 2.13 -8.15 -7.82
N LEU A 31 3.28 -8.36 -7.17
CA LEU A 31 3.63 -7.72 -5.90
C LEU A 31 3.71 -6.19 -6.04
N GLU A 32 4.28 -5.69 -7.14
CA GLU A 32 4.32 -4.26 -7.42
C GLU A 32 2.92 -3.66 -7.52
N THR A 33 2.02 -4.30 -8.28
CA THR A 33 0.62 -3.88 -8.39
C THR A 33 -0.08 -3.90 -7.03
N MET A 34 0.17 -4.91 -6.20
CA MET A 34 -0.41 -5.00 -4.86
C MET A 34 0.11 -3.90 -3.93
N ARG A 35 1.39 -3.52 -4.03
CA ARG A 35 1.96 -2.39 -3.27
C ARG A 35 1.37 -1.05 -3.67
N GLU A 36 1.13 -0.84 -4.96
CA GLU A 36 0.44 0.38 -5.41
C GLU A 36 -0.99 0.44 -4.89
N LYS A 37 -1.70 -0.70 -4.92
CA LYS A 37 -3.05 -0.82 -4.36
C LYS A 37 -3.06 -0.59 -2.85
N GLU A 38 -2.08 -1.12 -2.12
CA GLU A 38 -1.90 -0.87 -0.68
C GLU A 38 -1.79 0.62 -0.39
N LYS A 39 -0.90 1.33 -1.08
CA LYS A 39 -0.74 2.79 -0.93
C LYS A 39 -2.03 3.53 -1.25
N SER A 40 -2.72 3.15 -2.32
CA SER A 40 -3.99 3.77 -2.69
C SER A 40 -5.07 3.58 -1.62
N ILE A 41 -5.12 2.40 -1.00
CA ILE A 41 -6.05 2.12 0.11
C ILE A 41 -5.68 2.94 1.35
N GLN A 42 -4.39 3.02 1.69
CA GLN A 42 -3.93 3.84 2.82
C GLN A 42 -4.34 5.32 2.65
N SER A 43 -4.10 5.91 1.48
CA SER A 43 -4.53 7.29 1.21
C SER A 43 -6.04 7.48 1.23
N GLN A 44 -6.82 6.46 0.82
CA GLN A 44 -8.28 6.51 0.92
C GLN A 44 -8.76 6.46 2.38
N ILE A 45 -8.12 5.65 3.23
CA ILE A 45 -8.42 5.60 4.66
C ILE A 45 -8.16 6.96 5.30
N GLU A 46 -6.98 7.54 5.10
CA GLU A 46 -6.63 8.87 5.64
C GLU A 46 -7.63 9.95 5.20
N LEU A 47 -8.08 9.89 3.95
CA LEU A 47 -9.04 10.84 3.41
C LEU A 47 -10.44 10.67 4.01
N GLU A 48 -10.91 9.43 4.23
CA GLU A 48 -12.17 9.18 4.90
C GLU A 48 -12.12 9.56 6.39
N GLU A 49 -11.02 9.26 7.10
CA GLU A 49 -10.80 9.71 8.48
C GLU A 49 -10.83 11.25 8.57
N PHE A 50 -10.20 11.94 7.61
CA PHE A 50 -10.23 13.40 7.55
C PHE A 50 -11.63 13.94 7.26
N LYS A 51 -12.40 13.30 6.38
CA LYS A 51 -13.79 13.69 6.09
C LYS A 51 -14.68 13.49 7.32
N GLU A 52 -14.53 12.39 8.02
CA GLU A 52 -15.27 12.10 9.25
C GLU A 52 -14.97 13.17 10.30
N LEU A 53 -13.68 13.45 10.54
CA LEU A 53 -13.25 14.53 11.44
C LEU A 53 -13.86 15.87 11.02
N LYS A 54 -13.78 16.22 9.73
CA LYS A 54 -14.34 17.47 9.21
C LYS A 54 -15.86 17.55 9.42
N SER A 55 -16.59 16.47 9.16
CA SER A 55 -18.04 16.42 9.38
C SER A 55 -18.38 16.63 10.85
N MET A 56 -17.64 16.00 11.78
CA MET A 56 -17.84 16.20 13.22
C MET A 56 -17.63 17.66 13.63
N LEU A 57 -16.67 18.34 13.01
CA LEU A 57 -16.39 19.75 13.29
C LEU A 57 -17.46 20.68 12.74
N ASP A 58 -17.88 20.43 11.51
CA ASP A 58 -18.97 21.17 10.88
C ASP A 58 -20.27 21.01 11.71
N ASP A 59 -20.56 19.81 12.24
CA ASP A 59 -21.69 19.54 13.13
C ASP A 59 -21.59 20.27 14.48
N GLN A 60 -20.37 20.45 14.99
CA GLN A 60 -20.09 21.21 16.20
C GLN A 60 -20.02 22.73 15.96
N GLY A 61 -20.15 23.18 14.71
CA GLY A 61 -19.98 24.57 14.31
C GLY A 61 -18.56 25.09 14.54
N MET A 62 -17.58 24.19 14.61
CA MET A 62 -16.18 24.49 14.86
C MET A 62 -15.39 24.46 13.56
N THR A 63 -14.49 25.42 13.40
CA THR A 63 -13.53 25.42 12.31
C THR A 63 -12.27 24.64 12.69
N MET A 64 -11.48 24.26 11.69
CA MET A 64 -10.16 23.67 11.91
C MET A 64 -9.24 24.59 12.73
N GLU A 65 -9.42 25.91 12.63
CA GLU A 65 -8.64 26.88 13.40
C GLU A 65 -9.02 26.86 14.88
N ASP A 66 -10.31 26.70 15.19
CA ASP A 66 -10.79 26.56 16.56
C ASP A 66 -10.20 25.32 17.26
N ILE A 67 -10.02 24.20 16.54
CA ILE A 67 -9.31 23.03 17.08
C ILE A 67 -7.84 23.33 17.29
N LYS A 68 -7.16 23.94 16.32
CA LYS A 68 -5.74 24.25 16.46
C LYS A 68 -5.50 25.14 17.68
N GLU A 69 -6.37 26.13 17.91
CA GLU A 69 -6.32 26.96 19.11
C GLU A 69 -6.54 26.12 20.38
N LEU A 70 -7.55 25.24 20.42
CA LEU A 70 -7.82 24.34 21.55
C LEU A 70 -6.66 23.38 21.85
N VAL A 71 -6.06 22.78 20.83
CA VAL A 71 -4.93 21.85 20.97
C VAL A 71 -3.68 22.61 21.43
N SER A 72 -3.45 23.81 20.89
CA SER A 72 -2.32 24.65 21.28
C SER A 72 -2.44 25.11 22.74
N THR A 73 -3.63 25.56 23.16
CA THR A 73 -3.88 25.93 24.57
C THR A 73 -3.75 24.73 25.51
N GLN A 74 -4.23 23.55 25.14
CA GLN A 74 -4.08 22.35 25.97
C GLN A 74 -2.61 21.94 26.14
N ASN A 75 -1.79 22.11 25.11
CA ASN A 75 -0.36 21.81 25.15
C ASN A 75 0.41 22.80 26.04
N GLU A 76 0.04 24.10 26.00
CA GLU A 76 0.60 25.13 26.89
C GLU A 76 0.23 24.90 28.37
N ILE A 77 -1.01 24.45 28.64
CA ILE A 77 -1.46 24.10 30.00
C ILE A 77 -0.69 22.89 30.54
N GLN A 78 -0.38 21.88 29.72
CA GLN A 78 0.40 20.71 30.13
C GLN A 78 1.89 21.01 30.34
N GLN A 79 2.47 21.99 29.64
CA GLN A 79 3.88 22.38 29.80
C GLN A 79 4.10 23.34 30.97
N SER A 80 3.05 24.00 31.44
CA SER A 80 3.08 24.96 32.55
C SER A 80 2.77 24.34 33.91
N ALA A 81 2.49 23.03 33.97
CA ALA A 81 2.18 22.24 35.16
C ALA A 81 3.30 21.26 35.49
#